data_AF-A0A7S2GAI1-F1
#
_entry.id   AF-A0A7S2GAI1-F1
#
_cell.length_a   1.000
_cell.length_b   1.000
_cell.length_c   1.000
_cell.angle_alpha   90.00
_cell.angle_beta   90.00
_cell.angle_gamma   90.00
#
_symmetry.space_group_name_H-M   'P 1'
#
loop_
_entity.id
_entity.type
_entity.pdbx_description
1 polymer ?
#
loop_
_entity_poly.entity_id
_entity_poly.type
_entity_poly.pdbx_seq_one_letter_code
_entity_poly.pdbx_strand_id
1 'polypeptide(L)'
;PGFMGPYAPSNVLSACTLCNMMKGARRIQSFVEAARHITTFRTRDDFGSYPLRFRNNISKRSRSCYIAHSTTHTKTHALTNSAFNAIVARPCHYCGKASDPPRHHNGLDRLDSDVRVYTPDTCVSCCGDCNIMKYKWTETQ
;
A
#
# COMPACT_ATOMS: atom_id res chain seq x y z
N PRO A 1 5.97 18.38 0.53
CA PRO A 1 4.55 18.82 0.54
C PRO A 1 4.27 19.71 -0.68
N GLY A 2 3.53 19.21 -1.66
CA GLY A 2 3.11 20.01 -2.82
C GLY A 2 1.90 20.86 -2.43
N PHE A 3 1.91 22.14 -2.82
CA PHE A 3 0.76 23.03 -2.68
C PHE A 3 -0.48 22.39 -3.35
N MET A 4 -1.50 22.06 -2.54
CA MET A 4 -2.82 21.71 -3.04
C MET A 4 -3.55 23.02 -3.29
N GLY A 5 -3.63 23.41 -4.55
CA GLY A 5 -4.34 24.61 -4.96
C GLY A 5 -5.83 24.53 -4.63
N PRO A 6 -6.53 25.68 -4.65
CA PRO A 6 -7.95 25.75 -4.31
C PRO A 6 -8.80 24.90 -5.28
N TYR A 7 -9.96 24.46 -4.79
CA TYR A 7 -11.02 23.93 -5.65
C TYR A 7 -11.52 25.06 -6.55
N ALA A 8 -11.31 24.94 -7.86
CA ALA A 8 -11.76 25.89 -8.87
C ALA A 8 -12.41 25.12 -10.02
N PRO A 9 -13.41 25.67 -10.74
CA PRO A 9 -14.06 24.98 -11.86
C PRO A 9 -13.09 24.46 -12.93
N SER A 10 -11.97 25.16 -13.15
CA SER A 10 -10.91 24.75 -14.07
C SER A 10 -10.01 23.61 -13.56
N ASN A 11 -10.07 23.29 -12.27
CA ASN A 11 -9.22 22.31 -11.59
C ASN A 11 -10.03 21.19 -10.90
N VAL A 12 -11.35 21.19 -11.07
CA VAL A 12 -12.25 20.18 -10.52
C VAL A 12 -12.93 19.43 -11.67
N LEU A 13 -12.88 18.11 -11.60
CA LEU A 13 -13.55 17.21 -12.53
C LEU A 13 -14.34 16.19 -11.71
N SER A 14 -15.35 15.58 -12.34
CA SER A 14 -16.10 14.50 -11.70
C SER A 14 -15.19 13.29 -11.46
N ALA A 15 -15.28 12.73 -10.27
CA ALA A 15 -14.59 11.50 -9.90
C ALA A 15 -15.43 10.75 -8.87
N CYS A 16 -15.47 9.43 -8.96
CA CYS A 16 -16.04 8.64 -7.88
C CYS A 16 -15.11 8.69 -6.65
N THR A 17 -15.68 8.44 -5.46
CA THR A 17 -14.93 8.44 -4.20
C THR A 17 -13.72 7.50 -4.25
N LEU A 18 -13.88 6.33 -4.85
CA LEU A 18 -12.82 5.33 -4.93
C LEU A 18 -11.63 5.82 -5.75
N CYS A 19 -11.87 6.33 -6.96
CA CYS A 19 -10.80 6.89 -7.79
C CYS A 19 -10.06 8.03 -7.08
N ASN A 20 -10.80 8.90 -6.38
CA ASN A 20 -10.20 10.01 -5.64
C ASN A 20 -9.29 9.51 -4.50
N MET A 21 -9.74 8.49 -3.75
CA MET A 21 -8.96 7.89 -2.66
C MET A 21 -7.72 7.14 -3.19
N MET A 22 -7.87 6.32 -4.23
CA MET A 22 -6.77 5.53 -4.80
C MET A 22 -5.69 6.41 -5.45
N LYS A 23 -6.11 7.47 -6.16
CA LYS A 23 -5.20 8.45 -6.78
C LYS A 23 -4.47 9.29 -5.72
N GLY A 24 -5.18 9.67 -4.65
CA GLY A 24 -4.70 10.67 -3.71
C GLY A 24 -4.27 11.96 -4.43
N ALA A 25 -3.11 12.51 -4.04
CA ALA A 25 -2.56 13.73 -4.64
C ALA A 25 -1.80 13.52 -5.97
N ARG A 26 -1.85 12.32 -6.58
CA ARG A 26 -1.08 12.03 -7.79
C ARG A 26 -1.67 12.73 -9.02
N ARG A 27 -0.81 13.07 -9.98
CA ARG A 27 -1.26 13.39 -11.35
C ARG A 27 -1.92 12.14 -11.96
N ILE A 28 -2.89 12.34 -12.87
CA ILE A 28 -3.62 11.24 -13.51
C ILE A 28 -2.64 10.28 -14.20
N GLN A 29 -1.68 10.81 -14.95
CA GLN A 29 -0.62 10.01 -15.59
C GLN A 29 0.14 9.13 -14.59
N SER A 30 0.56 9.69 -13.45
CA SER A 30 1.25 8.94 -12.40
C SER A 30 0.41 7.84 -11.77
N PHE A 31 -0.91 8.03 -11.70
CA PHE A 31 -1.85 7.01 -11.22
C PHE A 31 -1.98 5.87 -12.24
N VAL A 32 -2.15 6.20 -13.53
CA VAL A 32 -2.24 5.22 -14.62
C VAL A 32 -0.96 4.40 -14.75
N GLU A 33 0.21 5.04 -14.70
CA GLU A 33 1.50 4.34 -14.77
C GLU A 33 1.74 3.43 -13.56
N ALA A 34 1.31 3.83 -12.36
CA ALA A 34 1.37 2.98 -11.19
C ALA A 34 0.47 1.73 -11.35
N ALA A 35 -0.76 1.91 -11.86
CA ALA A 35 -1.66 0.79 -12.16
C ALA A 35 -1.06 -0.15 -13.20
N ARG A 36 -0.52 0.38 -14.31
CA ARG A 36 0.17 -0.38 -15.36
C ARG A 36 1.33 -1.19 -14.78
N HIS A 37 2.20 -0.59 -13.97
CA HIS A 37 3.32 -1.31 -13.37
C HIS A 37 2.88 -2.44 -12.44
N ILE A 38 1.83 -2.21 -11.62
CA ILE A 38 1.25 -3.26 -10.77
C ILE A 38 0.73 -4.40 -11.66
N THR A 39 -0.05 -4.11 -12.71
CA THR A 39 -0.57 -5.13 -13.61
C THR A 39 0.55 -5.91 -14.27
N THR A 40 1.56 -5.24 -14.82
CA THR A 40 2.74 -5.88 -15.43
C THR A 40 3.41 -6.85 -14.46
N PHE A 41 3.60 -6.44 -13.21
CA PHE A 41 4.18 -7.30 -12.17
C PHE A 41 3.29 -8.50 -11.82
N ARG A 42 1.97 -8.34 -11.86
CA ARG A 42 1.00 -9.33 -11.39
C ARG A 42 0.60 -10.37 -12.44
N THR A 43 0.38 -9.96 -13.68
CA THR A 43 -0.11 -10.85 -14.74
C THR A 43 0.99 -11.41 -15.62
N ARG A 44 2.20 -10.84 -15.56
CA ARG A 44 3.33 -11.09 -16.48
C ARG A 44 3.10 -10.66 -17.93
N ASP A 45 1.99 -10.00 -18.22
CA ASP A 45 1.83 -9.26 -19.49
C ASP A 45 2.61 -7.95 -19.41
N ASP A 46 3.07 -7.41 -20.55
CA ASP A 46 3.78 -6.14 -20.57
C ASP A 46 2.85 -4.95 -20.78
N PHE A 47 2.49 -4.29 -19.68
CA PHE A 47 1.84 -2.98 -19.70
C PHE A 47 2.82 -1.85 -19.40
N GLY A 48 4.13 -2.10 -19.37
CA GLY A 48 5.17 -1.14 -19.03
C GLY A 48 5.60 -1.17 -17.56
N SER A 49 6.85 -0.75 -17.32
CA SER A 49 7.50 -0.77 -16.01
C SER A 49 7.79 0.63 -15.50
N TYR A 50 7.24 0.98 -14.32
CA TYR A 50 7.32 2.30 -13.71
C TYR A 50 7.71 2.25 -12.22
N PRO A 51 8.83 1.61 -11.83
CA PRO A 51 9.20 1.41 -10.42
C PRO A 51 9.41 2.72 -9.65
N LEU A 52 9.79 3.80 -10.35
CA LEU A 52 9.99 5.13 -9.76
C LEU A 52 8.69 5.87 -9.39
N ARG A 53 7.51 5.32 -9.74
CA ARG A 53 6.22 5.89 -9.31
C ARG A 53 5.86 5.55 -7.87
N PHE A 54 6.58 4.62 -7.25
CA PHE A 54 6.38 4.20 -5.88
C PHE A 54 7.41 4.87 -4.97
N ARG A 55 6.93 5.76 -4.12
CA ARG A 55 7.69 6.57 -3.16
C ARG A 55 8.41 5.67 -2.17
N ASN A 56 9.60 6.11 -1.79
CA ASN A 56 10.30 5.55 -0.66
C ASN A 56 9.65 6.00 0.65
N ASN A 57 9.58 5.07 1.60
CA ASN A 57 9.19 5.35 2.97
C ASN A 57 10.39 5.14 3.90
N ILE A 58 10.94 6.22 4.43
CA ILE A 58 12.09 6.19 5.35
C ILE A 58 11.67 5.86 6.79
N SER A 59 10.38 5.91 7.11
CA SER A 59 9.88 5.61 8.45
C SER A 59 9.66 4.10 8.59
N LYS A 60 10.53 3.45 9.38
CA LYS A 60 10.35 2.06 9.79
C LYS A 60 9.16 1.95 10.75
N ARG A 61 8.15 1.18 10.36
CA ARG A 61 7.02 0.86 11.25
C ARG A 61 7.37 -0.29 12.18
N SER A 62 6.92 -0.23 13.42
CA SER A 62 6.96 -1.35 14.35
C SER A 62 5.67 -2.15 14.26
N ARG A 63 5.72 -3.40 14.72
CA ARG A 63 4.52 -4.24 14.89
C ARG A 63 3.42 -3.52 15.68
N SER A 64 3.79 -2.83 16.76
CA SER A 64 2.84 -2.13 17.63
C SER A 64 1.99 -1.09 16.89
N CYS A 65 2.52 -0.41 15.85
CA CYS A 65 1.73 0.53 15.04
C CYS A 65 0.49 -0.11 14.39
N TYR A 66 0.51 -1.42 14.11
CA TYR A 66 -0.57 -2.14 13.44
C TYR A 66 -1.60 -2.72 14.40
N ILE A 67 -1.19 -3.05 15.63
CA ILE A 67 -2.03 -3.76 16.60
C ILE A 67 -2.48 -2.90 17.79
N ALA A 68 -1.82 -1.77 18.06
CA ALA A 68 -2.09 -0.95 19.25
C ALA A 68 -3.47 -0.28 19.23
N HIS A 69 -4.06 -0.08 18.05
CA HIS A 69 -5.41 0.48 17.90
C HIS A 69 -6.50 -0.61 17.86
N SER A 70 -6.17 -1.84 18.28
CA SER A 70 -7.17 -2.87 18.45
C SER A 70 -7.99 -2.63 19.71
N THR A 71 -9.26 -2.29 19.54
CA THR A 71 -10.24 -2.26 20.64
C THR A 71 -10.65 -3.65 21.13
N THR A 72 -10.20 -4.73 20.48
CA THR A 72 -10.42 -6.11 20.91
C THR A 72 -9.10 -6.78 21.27
N HIS A 73 -9.02 -7.35 22.49
CA HIS A 73 -7.84 -8.11 22.97
C HIS A 73 -7.41 -9.27 22.05
N THR A 74 -8.25 -9.64 21.08
CA THR A 74 -8.03 -10.72 20.10
C THR A 74 -7.03 -10.41 18.98
N LYS A 75 -6.67 -9.14 18.71
CA LYS A 75 -5.70 -8.79 17.64
C LYS A 75 -4.24 -8.79 18.08
N THR A 76 -3.97 -8.86 19.38
CA THR A 76 -2.64 -8.56 19.96
C THR A 76 -1.63 -9.72 19.88
N HIS A 77 -2.11 -10.96 19.69
CA HIS A 77 -1.28 -12.17 19.85
C HIS A 77 -0.98 -12.96 18.57
N ALA A 78 -1.63 -12.67 17.44
CA ALA A 78 -1.51 -13.54 16.27
C ALA A 78 -0.29 -13.26 15.37
N LEU A 79 0.41 -12.14 15.55
CA LEU A 79 1.65 -11.82 14.84
C LEU A 79 2.78 -11.52 15.82
N THR A 80 3.85 -12.30 15.77
CA THR A 80 5.08 -12.07 16.57
C THR A 80 5.94 -10.96 15.95
N ASN A 81 6.87 -10.40 16.72
CA ASN A 81 7.83 -9.42 16.17
C ASN A 81 8.73 -10.04 15.08
N SER A 82 9.13 -11.30 15.22
CA SER A 82 9.94 -12.01 14.23
C SER A 82 9.17 -12.22 12.93
N ALA A 83 7.92 -12.69 13.01
CA ALA A 83 7.05 -12.84 11.84
C ALA A 83 6.78 -11.49 11.16
N PHE A 84 6.49 -10.45 11.93
CA PHE A 84 6.35 -9.08 11.42
C PHE A 84 7.59 -8.65 10.63
N ASN A 85 8.77 -8.76 11.23
CA ASN A 85 10.04 -8.35 10.60
C ASN A 85 10.33 -9.17 9.34
N ALA A 86 10.03 -10.48 9.35
CA ALA A 86 10.21 -11.35 8.19
C ALA A 86 9.30 -10.93 7.03
N ILE A 87 8.03 -10.60 7.29
CA ILE A 87 7.10 -10.16 6.25
C ILE A 87 7.56 -8.83 5.66
N VAL A 88 7.77 -7.80 6.48
CA VAL A 88 8.09 -6.44 5.97
C VAL A 88 9.45 -6.35 5.28
N ALA A 89 10.34 -7.35 5.43
CA ALA A 89 11.59 -7.45 4.68
C ALA A 89 11.40 -7.93 3.23
N ARG A 90 10.26 -8.56 2.90
CA ARG A 90 9.97 -9.05 1.55
C ARG A 90 9.65 -7.89 0.59
N PRO A 91 9.82 -8.07 -0.73
CA PRO A 91 9.30 -7.13 -1.72
C PRO A 91 7.79 -6.91 -1.56
N CYS A 92 7.31 -5.73 -1.96
CA CYS A 92 5.90 -5.41 -1.97
C CYS A 92 5.12 -6.44 -2.80
N HIS A 93 4.09 -7.04 -2.21
CA HIS A 93 3.25 -8.07 -2.83
C HIS A 93 2.55 -7.62 -4.12
N TYR A 94 2.30 -6.32 -4.26
CA TYR A 94 1.56 -5.75 -5.39
C TYR A 94 2.44 -5.21 -6.51
N CYS A 95 3.57 -4.56 -6.19
CA CYS A 95 4.42 -3.90 -7.19
C CYS A 95 5.87 -4.41 -7.21
N GLY A 96 6.23 -5.37 -6.38
CA GLY A 96 7.58 -5.92 -6.32
C GLY A 96 8.64 -4.98 -5.75
N LYS A 97 8.29 -3.77 -5.28
CA LYS A 97 9.27 -2.85 -4.68
C LYS A 97 9.95 -3.49 -3.46
N ALA A 98 11.25 -3.71 -3.58
CA ALA A 98 12.07 -4.30 -2.52
C ALA A 98 12.10 -3.41 -1.26
N SER A 99 12.12 -4.02 -0.08
CA SER A 99 12.50 -3.30 1.12
C SER A 99 14.01 -3.07 1.08
N ASP A 100 14.44 -1.82 1.24
CA ASP A 100 15.85 -1.40 1.10
C ASP A 100 16.23 -0.43 2.21
N PRO A 101 16.34 -0.89 3.47
CA PRO A 101 16.72 -0.04 4.59
C PRO A 101 18.13 0.57 4.39
N PRO A 102 18.36 1.85 4.78
CA PRO A 102 17.40 2.78 5.40
C PRO A 102 16.59 3.60 4.38
N ARG A 103 16.83 3.42 3.07
CA ARG A 103 16.20 4.22 2.01
C ARG A 103 14.71 3.94 1.89
N HIS A 104 14.28 2.70 2.12
CA HIS A 104 12.89 2.31 2.06
C HIS A 104 12.56 1.14 3.00
N HIS A 105 11.46 1.31 3.74
CA HIS A 105 10.81 0.28 4.51
C HIS A 105 9.43 -0.03 3.93
N ASN A 106 9.19 -1.29 3.60
CA ASN A 106 7.84 -1.80 3.42
C ASN A 106 7.13 -1.92 4.77
N GLY A 107 5.80 -1.94 4.73
CA GLY A 107 4.95 -2.21 5.87
C GLY A 107 4.12 -3.47 5.66
N LEU A 108 3.06 -3.60 6.46
CA LEU A 108 2.03 -4.62 6.26
C LEU A 108 0.81 -4.07 5.54
N ASP A 109 0.22 -4.93 4.72
CA ASP A 109 -1.17 -4.82 4.27
C ASP A 109 -1.90 -6.15 4.56
N ARG A 110 -3.22 -6.07 4.73
CA ARG A 110 -4.09 -7.22 4.95
C ARG A 110 -4.69 -7.63 3.60
N LEU A 111 -4.58 -8.90 3.23
CA LEU A 111 -5.17 -9.42 1.99
C LEU A 111 -6.67 -9.16 1.95
N ASP A 112 -7.34 -9.47 3.07
CA ASP A 112 -8.73 -9.13 3.32
C ASP A 112 -8.80 -7.97 4.34
N SER A 113 -9.27 -6.82 3.86
CA SER A 113 -9.50 -5.60 4.65
C SER A 113 -10.58 -5.74 5.71
N ASP A 114 -11.51 -6.69 5.57
CA ASP A 114 -12.57 -7.00 6.53
C ASP A 114 -12.07 -7.95 7.63
N VAL A 115 -11.09 -8.81 7.32
CA VAL A 115 -10.37 -9.59 8.33
C VAL A 115 -9.54 -8.65 9.20
N ARG A 116 -9.96 -8.46 10.46
CA ARG A 116 -9.28 -7.56 11.39
C ARG A 116 -8.12 -8.20 12.15
N VAL A 117 -7.81 -9.46 11.92
CA VAL A 117 -6.71 -10.16 12.61
C VAL A 117 -5.46 -10.16 11.74
N TYR A 118 -4.34 -9.73 12.33
CA TYR A 118 -3.03 -9.78 11.68
C TYR A 118 -2.36 -11.11 11.99
N THR A 119 -2.22 -11.98 10.98
CA THR A 119 -1.46 -13.24 11.06
C THR A 119 -0.46 -13.31 9.90
N PRO A 120 0.52 -14.24 9.94
CA PRO A 120 1.39 -14.48 8.79
C PRO A 120 0.63 -14.85 7.50
N ASP A 121 -0.55 -15.45 7.62
CA ASP A 121 -1.35 -15.93 6.49
C ASP A 121 -2.28 -14.85 5.90
N THR A 122 -2.70 -13.88 6.72
CA THR A 122 -3.62 -12.81 6.30
C THR A 122 -2.90 -11.52 5.90
N CYS A 123 -1.60 -11.44 6.14
CA CYS A 123 -0.80 -10.23 5.96
C CYS A 123 0.34 -10.42 4.98
N VAL A 124 0.59 -9.39 4.18
CA VAL A 124 1.68 -9.37 3.18
C VAL A 124 2.52 -8.10 3.31
N SER A 125 3.73 -8.15 2.74
CA SER A 125 4.58 -6.97 2.61
C SER A 125 3.97 -6.00 1.62
N CYS A 126 3.88 -4.72 1.97
CA CYS A 126 3.29 -3.72 1.10
C CYS A 126 3.99 -2.37 1.23
N CYS A 127 4.33 -1.75 0.10
CA CYS A 127 4.79 -0.36 0.09
C CYS A 127 3.62 0.59 0.38
N GLY A 128 3.90 1.76 0.94
CA GLY A 128 2.85 2.71 1.34
C GLY A 128 1.95 3.16 0.17
N ASP A 129 2.50 3.21 -1.04
CA ASP A 129 1.76 3.62 -2.23
C ASP A 129 0.75 2.56 -2.70
N CYS A 130 1.15 1.29 -2.73
CA CYS A 130 0.22 0.19 -3.01
C CYS A 130 -0.85 0.07 -1.94
N ASN A 131 -0.50 0.26 -0.66
CA ASN A 131 -1.49 0.20 0.43
C ASN A 131 -2.56 1.30 0.29
N ILE A 132 -2.14 2.53 -0.05
CA ILE A 132 -3.07 3.63 -0.36
C ILE A 132 -3.94 3.30 -1.58
N MET A 133 -3.32 2.78 -2.65
CA MET A 133 -4.04 2.44 -3.89
C MET A 133 -5.04 1.29 -3.68
N LYS A 134 -4.72 0.29 -2.86
CA LYS A 134 -5.67 -0.78 -2.51
C LYS A 134 -6.82 -0.25 -1.65
N TYR A 135 -6.53 0.70 -0.76
CA TYR A 135 -7.50 1.34 0.12
C TYR A 135 -8.28 0.31 0.96
N LYS A 136 -9.53 0.01 0.59
CA LYS A 136 -10.40 -0.97 1.28
C LYS A 136 -10.63 -2.26 0.50
N TRP A 137 -10.11 -2.36 -0.71
CA TRP A 137 -10.31 -3.55 -1.54
C TRP A 137 -9.62 -4.77 -0.93
N THR A 138 -10.20 -5.93 -1.17
CA THR A 138 -9.70 -7.23 -0.76
C THR A 138 -9.11 -7.94 -1.98
N GLU A 139 -8.05 -8.71 -1.79
CA GLU A 139 -7.57 -9.62 -2.82
C GLU A 139 -8.46 -10.87 -2.75
N THR A 140 -9.51 -10.92 -3.58
CA THR A 140 -10.31 -12.14 -3.75
C THR A 140 -9.48 -13.17 -4.49
N GLN A 141 -9.46 -14.41 -3.99
CA GLN A 141 -8.90 -15.56 -4.71
C GLN A 141 -9.71 -15.86 -5.98
#